data_AF-A0A0J1BAY3-F1
#
_entry.id   AF-A0A0J1BAY3-F1
#
_cell.length_a   1.000
_cell.length_b   1.000
_cell.length_c   1.000
_cell.angle_alpha   90.00
_cell.angle_beta   90.00
_cell.angle_gamma   90.00
#
_symmetry.space_group_name_H-M   'P 1'
#
loop_
_entity.id
_entity.type
_entity.pdbx_description
1 polymer ?
#
loop_
_entity_poly.entity_id
_entity_poly.type
_entity_poly.pdbx_seq_one_letter_code
_entity_poly.pdbx_strand_id
1 'polypeptide(L)'
;MSRSIGHELFDWIVNGLNRGSREAPRFLPLARSRSTPGGLHQEGNCMNEENAAENETSQPHPLSAAARRCLGVLVEKAKTTPDGYPLSLAGLITGCNQKSNRSPQMQVDESDALSALDELRAAGAAREIQGSGRVTKYRHAAYEWLGVDSPGAAIMTELLLRGPQTAGELRTRASRMHKFPDLDSLKTELDSLIEKGLVESLTPSGRGQTFSHCLYTPQERLYLVDKIKKQDASAAPTKSAPVTLEPVESGSGKSAHDDRIDKIQDRLDSVTAKLEALEKRLEFLES
;
A
#
# COMPACT_ATOMS: atom_id res chain seq x y z
N MET A 1 -38.83 29.15 18.04
CA MET A 1 -38.97 28.32 16.81
C MET A 1 -37.90 28.80 15.85
N SER A 2 -36.92 28.05 15.33
CA SER A 2 -36.54 26.64 15.38
C SER A 2 -35.00 26.63 15.21
N ARG A 3 -34.24 25.92 16.05
CA ARG A 3 -32.77 25.81 15.91
C ARG A 3 -32.44 24.49 15.20
N SER A 4 -31.66 24.61 14.12
CA SER A 4 -31.32 23.53 13.19
C SER A 4 -30.32 22.55 13.81
N ILE A 5 -30.73 21.29 13.85
CA ILE A 5 -29.95 20.10 14.21
C ILE A 5 -29.15 19.71 12.97
N GLY A 6 -27.87 20.04 12.93
CA GLY A 6 -27.03 19.78 11.75
C GLY A 6 -25.53 19.72 11.98
N HIS A 7 -25.09 19.64 13.24
CA HIS A 7 -23.65 19.62 13.56
C HIS A 7 -23.21 18.43 14.44
N GLU A 8 -24.14 17.72 15.09
CA GLU A 8 -23.75 16.67 16.06
C GLU A 8 -23.55 15.27 15.46
N LEU A 9 -23.92 15.05 14.19
CA LEU A 9 -23.67 13.75 13.52
C LEU A 9 -22.26 13.64 12.91
N PHE A 10 -21.54 14.76 12.78
CA PHE A 10 -20.23 14.80 12.12
C PHE A 10 -19.08 14.55 13.11
N ASP A 11 -19.25 14.90 14.39
CA ASP A 11 -18.21 14.70 15.43
C ASP A 11 -18.11 13.24 15.91
N TRP A 12 -19.17 12.43 15.77
CA TRP A 12 -19.13 11.00 16.13
C TRP A 12 -18.32 10.15 15.14
N ILE A 13 -18.26 10.54 13.87
CA ILE A 13 -17.59 9.77 12.80
C ILE A 13 -16.06 9.97 12.81
N VAL A 14 -15.55 11.02 13.48
CA VAL A 14 -14.13 11.41 13.39
C VAL A 14 -13.34 11.20 14.70
N ASN A 15 -13.93 11.22 15.90
CA ASN A 15 -13.17 11.21 17.17
C ASN A 15 -13.83 10.37 18.29
N GLY A 16 -13.96 9.06 18.09
CA GLY A 16 -14.78 8.19 18.94
C GLY A 16 -14.07 7.13 19.78
N LEU A 17 -12.86 7.36 20.32
CA LEU A 17 -12.34 6.53 21.40
C LEU A 17 -11.72 7.39 22.51
N ASN A 18 -12.06 7.04 23.74
CA ASN A 18 -11.54 7.54 25.01
C ASN A 18 -12.28 8.73 25.67
N ARG A 19 -13.42 8.43 26.31
CA ARG A 19 -13.73 8.99 27.63
C ARG A 19 -14.35 7.92 28.51
N GLY A 20 -13.55 7.44 29.46
CA GLY A 20 -13.99 6.55 30.52
C GLY A 20 -14.73 7.27 31.66
N SER A 21 -15.15 6.41 32.57
CA SER A 21 -15.48 6.67 33.98
C SER A 21 -16.80 7.37 34.26
N ARG A 22 -17.82 6.56 34.58
CA ARG A 22 -18.87 6.87 35.57
C ARG A 22 -19.46 5.57 36.14
N GLU A 23 -19.00 5.26 37.35
CA GLU A 23 -19.75 4.74 38.51
C GLU A 23 -20.72 3.57 38.33
N ALA A 24 -20.35 2.42 38.92
CA ALA A 24 -21.24 1.31 39.24
C ALA A 24 -21.63 1.37 40.75
N PRO A 25 -22.90 1.16 41.13
CA PRO A 25 -23.25 1.01 42.53
C PRO A 25 -23.06 -0.44 43.00
N ARG A 26 -22.44 -0.56 44.19
CA ARG A 26 -22.28 -1.78 44.97
C ARG A 26 -23.63 -2.26 45.52
N PHE A 27 -23.91 -3.56 45.42
CA PHE A 27 -24.79 -4.26 46.35
C PHE A 27 -24.14 -5.59 46.79
N LEU A 28 -24.17 -5.82 48.11
CA LEU A 28 -23.58 -6.94 48.85
C LEU A 28 -24.53 -8.18 48.87
N PRO A 29 -24.07 -9.35 49.37
CA PRO A 29 -24.38 -10.67 48.81
C PRO A 29 -25.48 -11.41 49.57
N LEU A 30 -26.07 -12.44 48.95
CA LEU A 30 -26.86 -13.44 49.66
C LEU A 30 -26.49 -14.87 49.26
N ALA A 31 -26.03 -15.61 50.27
CA ALA A 31 -26.25 -17.02 50.56
C ALA A 31 -26.06 -18.12 49.48
N ARG A 32 -24.98 -18.85 49.71
CA ARG A 32 -24.71 -20.29 49.52
C ARG A 32 -25.95 -21.23 49.52
N SER A 33 -25.99 -22.19 48.58
CA SER A 33 -26.34 -23.60 48.86
C SER A 33 -25.72 -24.54 47.80
N ARG A 34 -25.45 -25.79 48.21
CA ARG A 34 -24.59 -26.80 47.54
C ARG A 34 -25.38 -27.81 46.69
N SER A 35 -24.62 -28.62 45.94
CA SER A 35 -24.89 -30.00 45.43
C SER A 35 -25.59 -30.07 44.04
N THR A 36 -25.27 -30.92 43.06
CA THR A 36 -24.24 -31.98 42.75
C THR A 36 -24.30 -32.22 41.21
N PRO A 37 -23.42 -33.03 40.58
CA PRO A 37 -23.15 -32.99 39.13
C PRO A 37 -23.89 -34.06 38.32
N GLY A 38 -24.03 -33.84 37.01
CA GLY A 38 -24.36 -34.92 36.06
C GLY A 38 -24.73 -34.42 34.67
N GLY A 39 -24.12 -35.03 33.64
CA GLY A 39 -24.76 -35.19 32.34
C GLY A 39 -24.25 -34.33 31.19
N LEU A 40 -23.18 -34.81 30.54
CA LEU A 40 -23.08 -35.00 29.07
C LEU A 40 -23.96 -34.13 28.18
N HIS A 41 -23.35 -33.14 27.51
CA HIS A 41 -23.59 -32.86 26.09
C HIS A 41 -22.34 -32.23 25.48
N GLN A 42 -21.61 -33.02 24.69
CA GLN A 42 -20.55 -32.56 23.80
C GLN A 42 -21.24 -32.17 22.49
N GLU A 43 -21.75 -30.95 22.41
CA GLU A 43 -22.22 -30.37 21.14
C GLU A 43 -21.02 -29.77 20.40
N GLY A 44 -20.92 -30.14 19.12
CA GLY A 44 -19.74 -29.98 18.28
C GLY A 44 -19.37 -28.53 17.99
N ASN A 45 -18.07 -28.26 18.03
CA ASN A 45 -17.43 -27.01 17.65
C ASN A 45 -17.29 -26.86 16.11
N CYS A 46 -18.34 -27.16 15.34
CA CYS A 46 -18.31 -27.10 13.87
C CYS A 46 -18.56 -25.70 13.27
N MET A 47 -18.53 -24.63 14.07
CA MET A 47 -18.91 -23.26 13.62
C MET A 47 -17.76 -22.24 13.58
N ASN A 48 -16.50 -22.67 13.79
CA ASN A 48 -15.35 -21.74 13.77
C ASN A 48 -14.57 -21.70 12.45
N GLU A 49 -14.84 -22.60 11.50
CA GLU A 49 -14.07 -22.66 10.23
C GLU A 49 -14.54 -21.63 9.19
N GLU A 50 -15.84 -21.28 9.16
CA GLU A 50 -16.36 -20.28 8.19
C GLU A 50 -15.92 -18.84 8.51
N ASN A 51 -15.75 -18.49 9.79
CA ASN A 51 -15.28 -17.15 10.18
C ASN A 51 -13.78 -16.90 9.91
N ALA A 52 -12.98 -17.95 9.76
CA ALA A 52 -11.55 -17.82 9.49
C ALA A 52 -11.27 -17.40 8.04
N ALA A 53 -12.04 -17.93 7.08
CA ALA A 53 -11.89 -17.64 5.66
C ALA A 53 -12.32 -16.20 5.31
N GLU A 54 -13.37 -15.66 5.94
CA GLU A 54 -13.80 -14.27 5.75
C GLU A 54 -12.80 -13.26 6.35
N ASN A 55 -12.10 -13.64 7.42
CA ASN A 55 -11.13 -12.77 8.09
C ASN A 55 -9.77 -12.70 7.36
N GLU A 56 -9.38 -13.76 6.63
CA GLU A 56 -8.15 -13.72 5.81
C GLU A 56 -8.28 -12.76 4.62
N THR A 57 -9.46 -12.65 4.00
CA THR A 57 -9.70 -11.67 2.91
C THR A 57 -9.70 -10.21 3.37
N SER A 58 -9.81 -9.96 4.68
CA SER A 58 -9.85 -8.61 5.24
C SER A 58 -8.47 -8.04 5.56
N GLN A 59 -7.40 -8.83 5.48
CA GLN A 59 -6.05 -8.35 5.80
C GLN A 59 -5.39 -7.69 4.58
N PRO A 60 -4.50 -6.70 4.80
CA PRO A 60 -3.73 -6.10 3.72
C PRO A 60 -2.87 -7.13 2.97
N HIS A 61 -3.14 -7.31 1.69
CA HIS A 61 -2.39 -8.20 0.81
C HIS A 61 -1.84 -7.42 -0.39
N PRO A 62 -0.90 -8.00 -1.16
CA PRO A 62 -0.40 -7.39 -2.38
C PRO A 62 -1.53 -7.00 -3.33
N LEU A 63 -1.43 -5.81 -3.92
CA LEU A 63 -2.38 -5.27 -4.89
C LEU A 63 -1.70 -4.99 -6.22
N SER A 64 -2.44 -4.97 -7.32
CA SER A 64 -1.93 -4.52 -8.62
C SER A 64 -1.49 -3.06 -8.61
N ALA A 65 -0.62 -2.67 -9.56
CA ALA A 65 -0.13 -1.30 -9.65
C ALA A 65 -1.26 -0.26 -9.84
N ALA A 66 -2.28 -0.61 -10.64
CA ALA A 66 -3.46 0.24 -10.86
C ALA A 66 -4.32 0.33 -9.60
N ALA A 67 -4.55 -0.77 -8.88
CA ALA A 67 -5.29 -0.78 -7.61
C ALA A 67 -4.60 0.08 -6.53
N ARG A 68 -3.28 -0.08 -6.35
CA ARG A 68 -2.50 0.77 -5.44
C ARG A 68 -2.63 2.26 -5.79
N ARG A 69 -2.55 2.60 -7.08
CA ARG A 69 -2.74 3.98 -7.56
C ARG A 69 -4.15 4.48 -7.24
N CYS A 70 -5.19 3.71 -7.55
CA CYS A 70 -6.57 4.07 -7.29
C CYS A 70 -6.84 4.28 -5.81
N LEU A 71 -6.36 3.37 -4.94
CA LEU A 71 -6.48 3.48 -3.50
C LEU A 71 -5.82 4.76 -2.97
N GLY A 72 -4.58 5.02 -3.39
CA GLY A 72 -3.87 6.24 -3.00
C GLY A 72 -4.61 7.51 -3.44
N VAL A 73 -5.19 7.53 -4.65
CA VAL A 73 -5.99 8.67 -5.14
C VAL A 73 -7.26 8.86 -4.32
N LEU A 74 -7.99 7.79 -3.99
CA LEU A 74 -9.18 7.88 -3.17
C LEU A 74 -8.87 8.48 -1.79
N VAL A 75 -7.82 8.01 -1.13
CA VAL A 75 -7.39 8.53 0.19
C VAL A 75 -6.90 9.98 0.09
N GLU A 76 -6.08 10.30 -0.92
CA GLU A 76 -5.58 11.66 -1.16
C GLU A 76 -6.75 12.64 -1.34
N LYS A 77 -7.72 12.32 -2.20
CA LYS A 77 -8.84 13.21 -2.50
C LYS A 77 -9.84 13.33 -1.35
N ALA A 78 -10.03 12.27 -0.56
CA ALA A 78 -10.86 12.35 0.65
C ALA A 78 -10.33 13.40 1.65
N LYS A 79 -9.01 13.55 1.76
CA LYS A 79 -8.37 14.50 2.69
C LYS A 79 -8.15 15.89 2.11
N THR A 80 -7.74 15.96 0.83
CA THR A 80 -7.30 17.23 0.22
C THR A 80 -8.41 17.96 -0.52
N THR A 81 -9.45 17.24 -0.97
CA THR A 81 -10.56 17.79 -1.75
C THR A 81 -11.88 17.14 -1.32
N PRO A 82 -12.33 17.34 -0.06
CA PRO A 82 -13.50 16.64 0.49
C PRO A 82 -14.79 16.95 -0.28
N ASP A 83 -14.93 18.16 -0.84
CA ASP A 83 -16.13 18.56 -1.60
C ASP A 83 -16.38 17.71 -2.86
N GLY A 84 -15.31 17.15 -3.43
CA GLY A 84 -15.38 16.29 -4.61
C GLY A 84 -15.53 14.80 -4.29
N TYR A 85 -15.52 14.43 -3.00
CA TYR A 85 -15.52 13.05 -2.53
C TYR A 85 -16.91 12.64 -2.02
N PRO A 86 -17.40 11.41 -2.28
CA PRO A 86 -16.75 10.30 -2.99
C PRO A 86 -16.57 10.51 -4.49
N LEU A 87 -15.54 9.88 -5.06
CA LEU A 87 -15.15 10.10 -6.47
C LEU A 87 -16.03 9.29 -7.43
N SER A 88 -16.36 9.87 -8.60
CA SER A 88 -16.83 9.07 -9.74
C SER A 88 -15.65 8.38 -10.43
N LEU A 89 -15.93 7.41 -11.31
CA LEU A 89 -14.90 6.73 -12.12
C LEU A 89 -14.02 7.73 -12.89
N ALA A 90 -14.62 8.72 -13.57
CA ALA A 90 -13.87 9.76 -14.28
C ALA A 90 -12.98 10.62 -13.37
N GLY A 91 -13.46 10.93 -12.15
CA GLY A 91 -12.67 11.66 -11.15
C GLY A 91 -11.48 10.84 -10.66
N LEU A 92 -11.66 9.53 -10.47
CA LEU A 92 -10.61 8.60 -10.11
C LEU A 92 -9.54 8.53 -11.20
N ILE A 93 -9.92 8.29 -12.47
CA ILE A 93 -9.01 8.23 -13.63
C ILE A 93 -8.20 9.53 -13.74
N THR A 94 -8.87 10.68 -13.62
CA THR A 94 -8.22 11.99 -13.65
C THR A 94 -7.18 12.11 -12.54
N GLY A 95 -7.49 11.63 -11.33
CA GLY A 95 -6.57 11.59 -10.20
C GLY A 95 -5.40 10.62 -10.40
N CYS A 96 -5.62 9.46 -11.03
CA CYS A 96 -4.59 8.47 -11.31
C CYS A 96 -3.53 9.00 -12.30
N ASN A 97 -3.96 9.80 -13.27
CA ASN A 97 -3.15 10.27 -14.41
C ASN A 97 -2.60 11.70 -14.21
N GLN A 98 -2.62 12.24 -12.99
CA GLN A 98 -2.05 13.56 -12.69
C GLN A 98 -0.53 13.58 -12.97
N LYS A 99 -0.04 14.69 -13.55
CA LYS A 99 1.40 14.88 -13.84
C LYS A 99 2.22 15.15 -12.58
N SER A 100 1.60 15.72 -11.55
CA SER A 100 2.24 16.01 -10.28
C SER A 100 1.83 14.97 -9.25
N ASN A 101 2.71 14.76 -8.26
CA ASN A 101 2.47 13.86 -7.15
C ASN A 101 2.23 12.39 -7.54
N ARG A 102 2.73 11.97 -8.70
CA ARG A 102 2.69 10.58 -9.18
C ARG A 102 4.08 10.16 -9.62
N SER A 103 4.52 8.99 -9.16
CA SER A 103 5.75 8.34 -9.61
C SER A 103 5.60 6.82 -9.49
N PRO A 104 5.64 6.06 -10.60
CA PRO A 104 5.76 6.52 -11.98
C PRO A 104 4.50 7.25 -12.46
N GLN A 105 4.62 8.06 -13.51
CA GLN A 105 3.45 8.53 -14.23
C GLN A 105 2.75 7.34 -14.91
N MET A 106 1.43 7.27 -14.81
CA MET A 106 0.61 6.20 -15.40
C MET A 106 -0.42 6.80 -16.36
N GLN A 107 -0.96 5.94 -17.22
CA GLN A 107 -2.12 6.19 -18.06
C GLN A 107 -3.14 5.10 -17.79
N VAL A 108 -3.87 5.23 -16.69
CA VAL A 108 -4.95 4.33 -16.31
C VAL A 108 -6.17 4.68 -17.16
N ASP A 109 -6.68 3.72 -17.91
CA ASP A 109 -7.92 3.88 -18.66
C ASP A 109 -9.15 3.45 -17.85
N GLU A 110 -10.33 3.43 -18.49
CA GLU A 110 -11.57 3.06 -17.83
C GLU A 110 -11.61 1.58 -17.42
N SER A 111 -11.10 0.70 -18.27
CA SER A 111 -11.07 -0.74 -18.02
C SER A 111 -10.12 -1.09 -16.87
N ASP A 112 -8.94 -0.48 -16.87
CA ASP A 112 -7.96 -0.62 -15.79
C ASP A 112 -8.52 -0.11 -14.46
N ALA A 113 -9.19 1.04 -14.47
CA ALA A 113 -9.77 1.63 -13.26
C ALA A 113 -10.91 0.78 -12.68
N LEU A 114 -11.77 0.22 -13.53
CA LEU A 114 -12.84 -0.68 -13.08
C LEU A 114 -12.27 -1.98 -12.51
N SER A 115 -11.30 -2.60 -13.19
CA SER A 115 -10.63 -3.82 -12.72
C SER A 115 -9.93 -3.57 -11.37
N ALA A 116 -9.25 -2.43 -11.24
CA ALA A 116 -8.62 -2.00 -10.00
C ALA A 116 -9.64 -1.75 -8.87
N LEU A 117 -10.80 -1.16 -9.18
CA LEU A 117 -11.86 -0.96 -8.20
C LEU A 117 -12.48 -2.29 -7.75
N ASP A 118 -12.67 -3.24 -8.65
CA ASP A 118 -13.16 -4.58 -8.30
C ASP A 118 -12.18 -5.31 -7.39
N GLU A 119 -10.88 -5.26 -7.70
CA GLU A 119 -9.82 -5.79 -6.82
C GLU A 119 -9.87 -5.13 -5.42
N LEU A 120 -9.98 -3.81 -5.36
CA LEU A 120 -10.05 -3.08 -4.08
C LEU A 120 -11.34 -3.37 -3.30
N ARG A 121 -12.47 -3.59 -3.98
CA ARG A 121 -13.74 -3.96 -3.32
C ARG A 121 -13.68 -5.38 -2.78
N ALA A 122 -13.12 -6.31 -3.55
CA ALA A 122 -12.91 -7.69 -3.12
C ALA A 122 -11.99 -7.77 -1.89
N ALA A 123 -10.94 -6.94 -1.85
CA ALA A 123 -10.05 -6.82 -0.70
C ALA A 123 -10.68 -6.08 0.51
N GLY A 124 -11.85 -5.46 0.36
CA GLY A 124 -12.44 -4.60 1.40
C GLY A 124 -11.76 -3.22 1.55
N ALA A 125 -10.84 -2.85 0.67
CA ALA A 125 -10.09 -1.58 0.68
C ALA A 125 -10.88 -0.39 0.11
N ALA A 126 -11.95 -0.64 -0.66
CA ALA A 126 -12.84 0.36 -1.22
C ALA A 126 -14.31 -0.08 -1.17
N ARG A 127 -15.23 0.89 -1.21
CA ARG A 127 -16.67 0.67 -1.20
C ARG A 127 -17.34 1.49 -2.29
N GLU A 128 -18.26 0.87 -3.01
CA GLU A 128 -19.17 1.54 -3.92
C GLU A 128 -20.30 2.22 -3.13
N ILE A 129 -20.67 3.42 -3.53
CA ILE A 129 -21.77 4.19 -2.95
C ILE A 129 -22.81 4.40 -4.04
N GLN A 130 -23.92 3.69 -3.89
CA GLN A 130 -25.14 3.94 -4.64
C GLN A 130 -25.87 5.09 -3.96
N GLY A 131 -25.62 6.31 -4.43
CA GLY A 131 -26.36 7.49 -4.00
C GLY A 131 -27.68 7.67 -4.76
N SER A 132 -28.45 8.71 -4.41
CA SER A 132 -29.68 9.10 -5.11
C SER A 132 -29.47 9.61 -6.55
N GLY A 133 -28.21 9.77 -7.00
CA GLY A 133 -27.86 10.23 -8.34
C GLY A 133 -27.58 9.08 -9.31
N ARG A 134 -27.54 9.38 -10.62
CA ARG A 134 -27.29 8.38 -11.68
C ARG A 134 -25.85 7.87 -11.77
N VAL A 135 -24.90 8.54 -11.11
CA VAL A 135 -23.46 8.26 -11.26
C VAL A 135 -22.96 7.50 -10.04
N THR A 136 -22.44 6.30 -10.26
CA THR A 136 -21.76 5.50 -9.24
C THR A 136 -20.55 6.26 -8.67
N LYS A 137 -20.43 6.24 -7.35
CA LYS A 137 -19.33 6.88 -6.62
C LYS A 137 -18.58 5.85 -5.79
N TYR A 138 -17.30 6.11 -5.54
CA TYR A 138 -16.41 5.22 -4.82
C TYR A 138 -15.76 5.94 -3.63
N ARG A 139 -15.71 5.24 -2.49
CA ARG A 139 -15.01 5.69 -1.27
C ARG A 139 -13.97 4.66 -0.86
N HIS A 140 -12.86 5.09 -0.26
CA HIS A 140 -11.91 4.17 0.37
C HIS A 140 -12.46 3.63 1.69
N ALA A 141 -11.99 2.44 2.07
CA ALA A 141 -12.05 1.86 3.40
C ALA A 141 -10.63 1.61 3.97
N ALA A 142 -9.63 2.30 3.42
CA ALA A 142 -8.21 2.13 3.75
C ALA A 142 -7.85 2.17 5.25
N TYR A 143 -8.55 2.96 6.07
CA TYR A 143 -8.28 3.05 7.52
C TYR A 143 -8.58 1.74 8.23
N GLU A 144 -9.75 1.16 7.93
CA GLU A 144 -10.20 -0.11 8.46
C GLU A 144 -9.37 -1.25 7.90
N TRP A 145 -9.21 -1.28 6.56
CA TRP A 145 -8.47 -2.33 5.87
C TRP A 145 -6.99 -2.40 6.28
N LEU A 146 -6.30 -1.26 6.36
CA LEU A 146 -4.90 -1.21 6.80
C LEU A 146 -4.75 -1.24 8.33
N GLY A 147 -5.83 -0.99 9.08
CA GLY A 147 -5.75 -0.82 10.54
C GLY A 147 -4.86 0.35 10.94
N VAL A 148 -4.94 1.48 10.24
CA VAL A 148 -4.12 2.69 10.47
C VAL A 148 -4.97 3.91 10.78
N ASP A 149 -4.37 4.89 11.46
CA ASP A 149 -4.98 6.17 11.75
C ASP A 149 -4.68 7.21 10.63
N SER A 150 -5.01 8.49 10.86
CA SER A 150 -4.79 9.55 9.86
C SER A 150 -3.32 9.83 9.54
N PRO A 151 -2.39 9.90 10.51
CA PRO A 151 -0.95 9.91 10.25
C PRO A 151 -0.49 8.73 9.38
N GLY A 152 -0.80 7.49 9.76
CA GLY A 152 -0.36 6.29 9.05
C GLY A 152 -0.93 6.22 7.63
N ALA A 153 -2.22 6.54 7.46
CA ALA A 153 -2.87 6.61 6.15
C ALA A 153 -2.20 7.65 5.21
N ALA A 154 -1.74 8.78 5.74
CA ALA A 154 -1.07 9.82 4.95
C ALA A 154 0.30 9.34 4.43
N ILE A 155 1.09 8.66 5.28
CA ILE A 155 2.36 8.06 4.87
C ILE A 155 2.14 6.96 3.83
N MET A 156 1.20 6.04 4.08
CA MET A 156 0.87 4.96 3.16
C MET A 156 0.42 5.50 1.79
N THR A 157 -0.43 6.52 1.79
CA THR A 157 -0.89 7.15 0.55
C THR A 157 0.27 7.76 -0.26
N GLU A 158 1.21 8.43 0.42
CA GLU A 158 2.36 9.02 -0.27
C GLU A 158 3.27 7.95 -0.87
N LEU A 159 3.49 6.84 -0.17
CA LEU A 159 4.24 5.68 -0.68
C LEU A 159 3.52 5.00 -1.85
N LEU A 160 2.18 4.86 -1.81
CA LEU A 160 1.41 4.27 -2.92
C LEU A 160 1.44 5.13 -4.18
N LEU A 161 1.47 6.46 -4.03
CA LEU A 161 1.41 7.39 -5.16
C LEU A 161 2.78 7.64 -5.80
N ARG A 162 3.87 7.56 -5.03
CA ARG A 162 5.22 7.91 -5.51
C ARG A 162 6.29 6.84 -5.32
N GLY A 163 5.96 5.73 -4.69
CA GLY A 163 6.92 4.67 -4.39
C GLY A 163 7.90 5.05 -3.27
N PRO A 164 9.10 4.43 -3.27
CA PRO A 164 10.07 4.56 -2.20
C PRO A 164 10.55 5.99 -1.96
N GLN A 165 10.56 6.41 -0.70
CA GLN A 165 10.87 7.79 -0.30
C GLN A 165 11.64 7.83 1.02
N THR A 166 12.42 8.89 1.21
CA THR A 166 13.08 9.15 2.49
C THR A 166 12.10 9.74 3.51
N ALA A 167 12.42 9.62 4.81
CA ALA A 167 11.62 10.21 5.88
C ALA A 167 11.42 11.74 5.71
N GLY A 168 12.44 12.47 5.24
CA GLY A 168 12.34 13.91 5.00
C GLY A 168 11.36 14.28 3.88
N GLU A 169 11.35 13.49 2.80
CA GLU A 169 10.39 13.65 1.71
C GLU A 169 8.97 13.32 2.17
N LEU A 170 8.80 12.21 2.89
CA LEU A 170 7.51 11.78 3.43
C LEU A 170 6.92 12.86 4.35
N ARG A 171 7.70 13.41 5.28
CA ARG A 171 7.23 14.52 6.15
C ARG A 171 6.68 15.68 5.33
N THR A 172 7.43 16.09 4.30
CA THR A 172 7.08 17.26 3.49
C THR A 172 5.84 17.00 2.63
N ARG A 173 5.75 15.83 1.99
CA ARG A 173 4.70 15.52 1.02
C ARG A 173 3.40 15.06 1.69
N ALA A 174 3.49 14.18 2.70
CA ALA A 174 2.34 13.70 3.46
C ALA A 174 1.66 14.80 4.30
N SER A 175 2.37 15.90 4.60
CA SER A 175 1.83 17.09 5.30
C SER A 175 0.60 17.72 4.64
N ARG A 176 0.34 17.43 3.36
CA ARG A 176 -0.89 17.85 2.66
C ARG A 176 -2.14 17.13 3.16
N MET A 177 -1.99 15.89 3.63
CA MET A 177 -3.08 15.05 4.15
C MET A 177 -3.10 15.04 5.68
N HIS A 178 -1.93 15.02 6.32
CA HIS A 178 -1.79 15.06 7.77
C HIS A 178 -0.51 15.81 8.16
N LYS A 179 -0.62 16.86 8.98
CA LYS A 179 0.55 17.66 9.41
C LYS A 179 1.35 16.91 10.47
N PHE A 180 2.65 16.76 10.24
CA PHE A 180 3.59 16.21 11.23
C PHE A 180 4.38 17.35 11.89
N PRO A 181 4.39 17.46 13.23
CA PRO A 181 5.06 18.57 13.92
C PRO A 181 6.56 18.58 13.65
N ASP A 182 7.22 17.42 13.69
CA ASP A 182 8.66 17.26 13.51
C ASP A 182 8.97 15.97 12.74
N LEU A 183 10.26 15.65 12.58
CA LEU A 183 10.67 14.43 11.90
C LEU A 183 10.55 13.18 12.80
N ASP A 184 10.61 13.36 14.12
CA ASP A 184 10.64 12.25 15.07
C ASP A 184 9.23 11.66 15.28
N SER A 185 8.20 12.51 15.27
CA SER A 185 6.79 12.10 15.18
C SER A 185 6.49 11.31 13.92
N LEU A 186 7.01 11.71 12.76
CA LEU A 186 6.88 10.92 11.53
C LEU A 186 7.62 9.57 11.64
N LYS A 187 8.83 9.55 12.21
CA LYS A 187 9.58 8.30 12.39
C LYS A 187 8.87 7.34 13.33
N THR A 188 8.30 7.84 14.42
CA THR A 188 7.48 7.05 15.36
C THR A 188 6.31 6.39 14.62
N GLU A 189 5.64 7.14 13.74
CA GLU A 189 4.57 6.59 12.92
C GLU A 189 5.08 5.58 11.89
N LEU A 190 6.23 5.83 11.26
CA LEU A 190 6.87 4.89 10.35
C LEU A 190 7.24 3.58 11.06
N ASP A 191 7.78 3.64 12.27
CA ASP A 191 8.16 2.47 13.06
C ASP A 191 6.91 1.63 13.39
N SER A 192 5.80 2.28 13.77
CA SER A 192 4.49 1.63 13.96
C SER A 192 3.99 0.92 12.67
N LEU A 193 4.14 1.56 11.50
CA LEU A 193 3.79 0.94 10.22
C LEU A 193 4.71 -0.22 9.84
N ILE A 194 5.99 -0.17 10.23
CA ILE A 194 6.95 -1.27 10.03
C ILE A 194 6.59 -2.46 10.93
N GLU A 195 6.25 -2.22 12.20
CA GLU A 195 5.80 -3.26 13.13
C GLU A 195 4.52 -3.96 12.64
N LYS A 196 3.61 -3.20 12.00
CA LYS A 196 2.41 -3.75 11.34
C LYS A 196 2.70 -4.48 10.03
N GLY A 197 3.93 -4.45 9.52
CA GLY A 197 4.29 -5.06 8.23
C GLY A 197 3.71 -4.35 7.00
N LEU A 198 3.33 -3.07 7.14
CA LEU A 198 2.78 -2.25 6.05
C LEU A 198 3.88 -1.47 5.31
N VAL A 199 4.96 -1.15 6.00
CA VAL A 199 6.11 -0.42 5.49
C VAL A 199 7.39 -1.22 5.75
N GLU A 200 8.36 -1.13 4.85
CA GLU A 200 9.69 -1.70 5.00
C GLU A 200 10.78 -0.66 4.68
N SER A 201 11.92 -0.80 5.35
CA SER A 201 13.14 -0.05 5.01
C SER A 201 13.87 -0.78 3.89
N LEU A 202 14.17 -0.07 2.80
CA LEU A 202 14.85 -0.65 1.65
C LEU A 202 16.36 -0.42 1.66
N THR A 203 16.81 0.59 2.40
CA THR A 203 18.23 0.88 2.60
C THR A 203 18.60 0.75 4.08
N PRO A 204 19.89 0.58 4.41
CA PRO A 204 20.34 0.52 5.79
C PRO A 204 19.98 1.78 6.58
N SER A 205 19.83 1.65 7.90
CA SER A 205 19.61 2.77 8.80
C SER A 205 20.73 3.81 8.69
N GLY A 206 20.38 5.06 8.41
CA GLY A 206 21.36 6.13 8.23
C GLY A 206 20.80 7.35 7.51
N ARG A 207 21.68 8.27 7.11
CA ARG A 207 21.28 9.42 6.29
C ARG A 207 20.83 8.91 4.92
N GLY A 208 19.62 9.29 4.51
CA GLY A 208 19.06 8.87 3.21
C GLY A 208 18.35 7.52 3.25
N GLN A 209 18.01 7.00 4.43
CA GLN A 209 17.18 5.80 4.55
C GLN A 209 15.88 5.97 3.76
N THR A 210 15.56 5.00 2.90
CA THR A 210 14.36 4.99 2.07
C THR A 210 13.40 3.91 2.55
N PHE A 211 12.11 4.24 2.53
CA PHE A 211 11.01 3.41 2.97
C PHE A 211 10.05 3.15 1.83
N SER A 212 9.41 2.00 1.85
CA SER A 212 8.44 1.56 0.84
C SER A 212 7.29 0.82 1.50
N HIS A 213 6.12 0.80 0.84
CA HIS A 213 5.00 -0.01 1.30
C HIS A 213 5.21 -1.50 0.99
N CYS A 214 4.53 -2.38 1.73
CA CYS A 214 4.60 -3.84 1.54
C CYS A 214 3.52 -4.42 0.61
N LEU A 215 2.63 -3.58 0.07
CA LEU A 215 1.57 -3.99 -0.86
C LEU A 215 2.05 -4.32 -2.29
N TYR A 216 3.37 -4.46 -2.50
CA TYR A 216 3.93 -4.91 -3.77
C TYR A 216 3.70 -6.39 -3.99
N THR A 217 3.46 -6.80 -5.25
CA THR A 217 3.54 -8.23 -5.58
C THR A 217 4.96 -8.73 -5.34
N PRO A 218 5.17 -10.03 -5.03
CA PRO A 218 6.50 -10.55 -4.75
C PRO A 218 7.52 -10.27 -5.86
N GLN A 219 7.08 -10.31 -7.13
CA GLN A 219 7.92 -10.04 -8.29
C GLN A 219 8.32 -8.55 -8.37
N GLU A 220 7.36 -7.63 -8.19
CA GLU A 220 7.63 -6.18 -8.19
C GLU A 220 8.57 -5.80 -7.03
N ARG A 221 8.39 -6.40 -5.86
CA ARG A 221 9.24 -6.15 -4.69
C ARG A 221 10.70 -6.51 -4.98
N LEU A 222 10.96 -7.68 -5.59
CA LEU A 222 12.31 -8.09 -5.98
C LEU A 222 12.95 -7.10 -6.96
N TYR A 223 12.20 -6.71 -8.00
CA TYR A 223 12.67 -5.73 -8.97
C TYR A 223 13.01 -4.37 -8.32
N LEU A 224 12.18 -3.94 -7.38
CA LEU A 224 12.33 -2.67 -6.68
C LEU A 224 13.59 -2.66 -5.80
N VAL A 225 13.81 -3.73 -5.03
CA VAL A 225 15.03 -3.88 -4.20
C VAL A 225 16.28 -3.87 -5.07
N ASP A 226 16.28 -4.57 -6.20
CA ASP A 226 17.42 -4.59 -7.12
C ASP A 226 17.67 -3.21 -7.76
N LYS A 227 16.60 -2.46 -8.07
CA LYS A 227 16.70 -1.11 -8.60
C LYS A 227 17.36 -0.17 -7.59
N ILE A 228 16.96 -0.22 -6.32
CA ILE A 228 17.54 0.65 -5.27
C ILE A 228 18.99 0.27 -5.00
N LYS A 229 19.33 -1.02 -4.90
CA LYS A 229 20.72 -1.46 -4.74
C LYS A 229 21.63 -0.94 -5.86
N LYS A 230 21.14 -0.91 -7.10
CA LYS A 230 21.88 -0.33 -8.25
C LYS A 230 22.03 1.18 -8.12
N GLN A 231 21.01 1.89 -7.64
CA GLN A 231 21.06 3.34 -7.42
C GLN A 231 22.05 3.70 -6.31
N ASP A 232 22.03 2.97 -5.19
CA ASP A 232 22.98 3.18 -4.09
C ASP A 232 24.42 2.88 -4.49
N ALA A 233 24.65 1.81 -5.25
CA ALA A 233 25.97 1.48 -5.79
C ALA A 233 26.51 2.57 -6.73
N SER A 234 25.62 3.25 -7.47
CA SER A 234 25.99 4.38 -8.33
C SER A 234 26.19 5.69 -7.57
N ALA A 235 25.72 5.80 -6.32
CA ALA A 235 25.76 7.02 -5.50
C ALA A 235 26.92 7.04 -4.49
N ALA A 236 27.70 5.96 -4.36
CA ALA A 236 28.87 5.92 -3.49
C ALA A 236 29.97 6.89 -3.97
N PRO A 237 30.47 7.82 -3.14
CA PRO A 237 31.43 8.83 -3.57
C PRO A 237 32.86 8.29 -3.65
N THR A 238 33.52 8.52 -4.79
CA THR A 238 34.96 8.42 -4.96
C THR A 238 35.64 9.46 -4.06
N LYS A 239 36.40 9.02 -3.04
CA LYS A 239 37.25 9.91 -2.23
C LYS A 239 38.24 10.65 -3.14
N SER A 240 38.26 11.96 -3.01
CA SER A 240 39.05 12.90 -3.80
C SER A 240 40.52 12.94 -3.35
N ALA A 241 41.45 12.75 -4.28
CA ALA A 241 42.81 13.28 -4.26
C ALA A 241 43.20 13.67 -5.70
N PRO A 242 43.98 14.74 -5.93
CA PRO A 242 43.95 15.50 -7.17
C PRO A 242 44.75 14.81 -8.27
N VAL A 243 44.16 14.69 -9.46
CA VAL A 243 44.85 14.16 -10.64
C VAL A 243 45.19 15.33 -11.56
N THR A 244 46.49 15.61 -11.64
CA THR A 244 47.13 16.43 -12.68
C THR A 244 46.77 15.86 -14.05
N LEU A 245 46.33 16.73 -14.95
CA LEU A 245 45.93 16.38 -16.31
C LEU A 245 47.16 16.05 -17.17
N GLU A 246 47.23 14.81 -17.64
CA GLU A 246 48.00 14.38 -18.82
C GLU A 246 47.02 13.61 -19.73
N PRO A 247 47.01 13.88 -21.06
CA PRO A 247 46.06 13.26 -21.98
C PRO A 247 46.58 11.90 -22.47
N VAL A 248 45.75 10.85 -22.36
CA VAL A 248 46.09 9.54 -22.95
C VAL A 248 44.89 8.97 -23.70
N GLU A 249 45.07 8.97 -25.01
CA GLU A 249 44.58 8.07 -26.06
C GLU A 249 43.19 7.42 -25.97
N SER A 250 42.40 7.74 -27.00
CA SER A 250 41.16 7.08 -27.38
C SER A 250 41.44 5.63 -27.80
N GLY A 251 41.17 4.68 -26.91
CA GLY A 251 41.10 3.25 -27.20
C GLY A 251 39.66 2.76 -27.02
N SER A 252 39.03 2.33 -28.11
CA SER A 252 37.68 1.76 -28.15
C SER A 252 37.63 0.38 -27.49
N GLY A 253 37.42 0.34 -26.16
CA GLY A 253 37.08 -0.87 -25.44
C GLY A 253 35.55 -1.01 -25.29
N LYS A 254 34.97 -2.14 -25.71
CA LYS A 254 33.57 -2.49 -25.42
C LYS A 254 33.31 -2.31 -23.92
N SER A 255 32.31 -1.54 -23.57
CA SER A 255 31.98 -1.27 -22.17
C SER A 255 31.40 -2.53 -21.51
N ALA A 256 31.54 -2.66 -20.19
CA ALA A 256 30.92 -3.75 -19.41
C ALA A 256 29.38 -3.81 -19.54
N HIS A 257 28.75 -2.77 -20.10
CA HIS A 257 27.33 -2.78 -20.44
C HIS A 257 27.04 -3.53 -21.74
N ASP A 258 27.95 -3.48 -22.72
CA ASP A 258 27.85 -4.21 -23.99
C ASP A 258 27.92 -5.72 -23.73
N ASP A 259 28.87 -6.15 -22.89
CA ASP A 259 29.00 -7.57 -22.51
C ASP A 259 27.76 -8.11 -21.77
N ARG A 260 27.03 -7.24 -21.06
CA ARG A 260 25.79 -7.62 -20.37
C ARG A 260 24.61 -7.70 -21.35
N ILE A 261 24.58 -6.84 -22.35
CA ILE A 261 23.57 -6.87 -23.41
C ILE A 261 23.76 -8.14 -24.25
N ASP A 262 24.98 -8.45 -24.65
CA ASP A 262 25.32 -9.66 -25.41
C ASP A 262 24.87 -10.92 -24.64
N LYS A 263 25.17 -11.01 -23.33
CA LYS A 263 24.72 -12.14 -22.49
C LYS A 263 23.20 -12.26 -22.34
N ILE A 264 22.47 -11.14 -22.37
CA ILE A 264 21.01 -11.16 -22.30
C ILE A 264 20.43 -11.64 -23.63
N GLN A 265 20.99 -11.20 -24.75
CA GLN A 265 20.60 -11.64 -26.09
C GLN A 265 20.82 -13.14 -26.27
N ASP A 266 21.99 -13.67 -25.90
CA ASP A 266 22.28 -15.10 -25.95
C ASP A 266 21.28 -15.94 -25.13
N ARG A 267 20.84 -15.41 -23.98
CA ARG A 267 19.88 -16.10 -23.11
C ARG A 267 18.48 -16.07 -23.71
N LEU A 268 18.08 -15.00 -24.38
CA LEU A 268 16.81 -14.93 -25.11
C LEU A 268 16.80 -15.95 -26.25
N ASP A 269 17.85 -16.00 -27.05
CA ASP A 269 17.96 -16.94 -28.17
C ASP A 269 17.91 -18.39 -27.68
N SER A 270 18.58 -18.69 -26.55
CA SER A 270 18.50 -20.02 -25.93
C SER A 270 17.11 -20.38 -25.42
N VAL A 271 16.37 -19.42 -24.85
CA VAL A 271 14.99 -19.65 -24.37
C VAL A 271 14.03 -19.85 -25.54
N THR A 272 14.15 -19.03 -26.59
CA THR A 272 13.35 -19.17 -27.81
C THR A 272 13.56 -20.53 -28.45
N ALA A 273 14.81 -20.98 -28.61
CA ALA A 273 15.11 -22.31 -29.15
C ALA A 273 14.53 -23.45 -28.29
N LYS A 274 14.48 -23.28 -26.96
CA LYS A 274 13.85 -24.25 -26.05
C LYS A 274 12.33 -24.26 -26.17
N LEU A 275 11.71 -23.10 -26.38
CA LEU A 275 10.26 -23.01 -26.63
C LEU A 275 9.89 -23.72 -27.93
N GLU A 276 10.61 -23.44 -29.03
CA GLU A 276 10.36 -24.11 -30.32
C GLU A 276 10.55 -25.64 -30.22
N ALA A 277 11.54 -26.10 -29.44
CA ALA A 277 11.77 -27.53 -29.22
C ALA A 277 10.65 -28.18 -28.38
N LEU A 278 10.10 -27.44 -27.40
CA LEU A 278 8.97 -27.89 -26.59
C LEU A 278 7.66 -27.90 -27.38
N GLU A 279 7.42 -26.89 -28.21
CA GLU A 279 6.26 -26.82 -29.12
C GLU A 279 6.24 -28.02 -30.07
N LYS A 280 7.37 -28.32 -30.73
CA LYS A 280 7.48 -29.53 -31.58
C LYS A 280 7.25 -30.83 -30.83
N ARG A 281 7.66 -30.89 -29.55
CA ARG A 281 7.46 -32.08 -28.71
C ARG A 281 6.00 -32.23 -28.28
N LEU A 282 5.29 -31.12 -28.06
CA LEU A 282 3.86 -31.12 -27.80
C LEU A 282 3.08 -31.55 -29.06
N GLU A 283 3.38 -30.98 -30.23
CA GLU A 283 2.76 -31.39 -31.50
C GLU A 283 2.93 -32.90 -31.77
N PHE A 284 4.10 -33.46 -31.45
CA PHE A 284 4.36 -34.90 -31.58
C PHE A 284 3.56 -35.78 -30.60
N LEU A 285 3.22 -35.27 -29.41
CA LEU A 285 2.44 -36.00 -28.41
C LEU A 285 0.93 -35.85 -28.61
N GLU A 286 0.50 -34.77 -29.26
CA GLU A 286 -0.90 -34.50 -29.62
C GLU A 286 -1.31 -35.14 -30.96
N SER A 287 -0.35 -35.66 -31.74
CA SER A 287 -0.57 -36.42 -32.98
C SER A 287 -0.64 -37.93 -32.72
#